data_AF-A0A9E4BSV4-F1
#
_entry.id   AF-A0A9E4BSV4-F1
#
_cell.length_a   1.000
_cell.length_b   1.000
_cell.length_c   1.000
_cell.angle_alpha   90.00
_cell.angle_beta   90.00
_cell.angle_gamma   90.00
#
_symmetry.space_group_name_H-M   'P 1'
#
loop_
_entity.id
_entity.type
_entity.pdbx_description
1 polymer ?
#
loop_
_entity_poly.entity_id
_entity_poly.type
_entity_poly.pdbx_seq_one_letter_code
_entity_poly.pdbx_strand_id
1 'polypeptide(L)'
;MRRTEQLTQLLSEGRYYSIPVSRGIETFEPRLEVDNCELWGWSHGAIFLRANSTDNHIHHNYFHHNQRHGLGYGVVMDRSEALIEANLFDWCRHHVAGTGSPGTSYEARYNLVLENANSHSFDMHGGRDRDDGTDVAGTVIRIHHNTFLAVDVEAVVIRGVPEEYCDIYNNWFIHSVPGVAVKQVYAKGNVRHYSNQYTNDRVVKD
;
A
#
# COMPACT_ATOMS: atom_id res chain seq x y z
N MET A 1 -16.86 -5.03 19.67
CA MET A 1 -17.14 -4.90 18.22
C MET A 1 -15.78 -4.79 17.53
N ARG A 2 -15.51 -5.56 16.47
CA ARG A 2 -14.25 -5.36 15.72
C ARG A 2 -14.24 -3.94 15.17
N ARG A 3 -13.07 -3.29 15.13
CA ARG A 3 -12.96 -1.88 14.68
C ARG A 3 -13.63 -1.67 13.32
N THR A 4 -13.55 -2.67 12.44
CA THR A 4 -14.23 -2.68 11.14
C THR A 4 -15.75 -2.56 11.25
N GLU A 5 -16.41 -3.44 12.00
CA GLU A 5 -17.88 -3.46 12.18
C GLU A 5 -18.40 -2.14 12.77
N GLN A 6 -17.71 -1.63 13.80
CA GLN A 6 -18.07 -0.35 14.42
C GLN A 6 -17.97 0.81 13.43
N LEU A 7 -16.92 0.83 12.62
CA LEU A 7 -16.73 1.92 11.66
C LEU A 7 -17.64 1.80 10.44
N THR A 8 -18.00 0.60 10.02
CA THR A 8 -19.04 0.40 8.99
C THR A 8 -20.39 0.91 9.48
N GLN A 9 -20.75 0.66 10.74
CA GLN A 9 -21.96 1.23 11.34
C GLN A 9 -21.88 2.77 11.42
N LEU A 10 -20.78 3.32 11.91
CA LEU A 10 -20.63 4.77 11.99
C LEU A 10 -20.65 5.43 10.60
N LEU A 11 -20.16 4.74 9.56
CA LEU A 11 -20.27 5.20 8.18
C LEU A 11 -21.72 5.29 7.73
N SER A 12 -22.54 4.26 7.96
CA SER A 12 -23.95 4.26 7.56
C SER A 12 -24.78 5.30 8.31
N GLU A 13 -24.36 5.68 9.53
CA GLU A 13 -24.98 6.74 10.32
C GLU A 13 -24.48 8.15 9.98
N GLY A 14 -23.55 8.31 9.02
CA GLY A 14 -22.91 9.61 8.72
C GLY A 14 -22.00 10.13 9.84
N ARG A 15 -21.58 9.25 10.75
CA ARG A 15 -20.78 9.53 11.95
C ARG A 15 -19.37 8.93 11.87
N TYR A 16 -18.88 8.62 10.67
CA TYR A 16 -17.61 7.94 10.45
C TYR A 16 -16.41 8.58 11.19
N TYR A 17 -16.36 9.92 11.19
CA TYR A 17 -15.31 10.70 11.84
C TYR A 17 -15.59 11.06 13.31
N SER A 18 -16.67 10.53 13.90
CA SER A 18 -16.92 10.68 15.35
C SER A 18 -15.87 9.98 16.21
N ILE A 19 -15.15 9.01 15.65
CA ILE A 19 -13.94 8.43 16.24
C ILE A 19 -12.74 9.02 15.49
N PRO A 20 -11.88 9.81 16.16
CA PRO A 20 -10.74 10.45 15.51
C PRO A 20 -9.78 9.41 14.95
N VAL A 21 -8.92 9.86 14.04
CA VAL A 21 -7.86 9.04 13.48
C VAL A 21 -6.53 9.27 14.19
N SER A 22 -5.65 8.27 14.20
CA SER A 22 -4.29 8.39 14.71
C SER A 22 -3.26 8.07 13.62
N ARG A 23 -2.13 8.78 13.67
CA ARG A 23 -0.95 8.58 12.83
C ARG A 23 0.25 8.36 13.75
N GLY A 24 1.17 7.47 13.37
CA GLY A 24 2.38 7.21 14.14
C GLY A 24 3.43 8.27 13.88
N ILE A 25 4.02 8.21 12.69
CA ILE A 25 5.01 9.16 12.19
C ILE A 25 4.39 9.94 11.04
N GLU A 26 4.48 11.26 11.07
CA GLU A 26 4.10 12.14 9.97
C GLU A 26 5.24 13.12 9.70
N THR A 27 5.66 13.23 8.44
CA THR A 27 6.75 14.14 8.03
C THR A 27 6.41 14.86 6.74
N PHE A 28 6.86 16.11 6.65
CA PHE A 28 6.92 16.90 5.42
C PHE A 28 8.36 17.05 4.92
N GLU A 29 9.34 16.65 5.72
CA GLU A 29 10.77 16.82 5.45
C GLU A 29 11.31 15.63 4.65
N PRO A 30 12.31 15.86 3.78
CA PRO A 30 12.96 14.79 3.02
C PRO A 30 13.92 13.98 3.90
N ARG A 31 14.29 12.79 3.41
CA ARG A 31 15.28 11.87 4.00
C ARG A 31 14.90 11.38 5.40
N LEU A 32 13.62 11.10 5.63
CA LEU A 32 13.22 10.34 6.81
C LEU A 32 13.74 8.91 6.69
N GLU A 33 14.42 8.43 7.72
CA GLU A 33 14.76 7.01 7.89
C GLU A 33 13.92 6.44 9.04
N VAL A 34 13.23 5.33 8.79
CA VAL A 34 12.56 4.53 9.81
C VAL A 34 13.06 3.11 9.67
N ASP A 35 13.93 2.70 10.59
CA ASP A 35 14.59 1.40 10.60
C ASP A 35 14.27 0.62 11.87
N ASN A 36 14.10 -0.69 11.73
CA ASN A 36 14.06 -1.65 12.84
C ASN A 36 13.04 -1.32 13.95
N CYS A 37 11.89 -0.77 13.56
CA CYS A 37 10.80 -0.41 14.47
C CYS A 37 9.62 -1.40 14.37
N GLU A 38 8.83 -1.49 15.44
CA GLU A 38 7.51 -2.13 15.44
C GLU A 38 6.42 -1.04 15.46
N LEU A 39 5.55 -1.00 14.45
CA LEU A 39 4.57 0.08 14.26
C LEU A 39 3.14 -0.47 14.14
N TRP A 40 2.36 -0.27 15.20
CA TRP A 40 1.01 -0.82 15.31
C TRP A 40 -0.01 0.08 16.01
N GLY A 41 -1.30 -0.18 15.73
CA GLY A 41 -2.44 0.49 16.37
C GLY A 41 -2.88 1.83 15.74
N TRP A 42 -2.23 2.25 14.65
CA TRP A 42 -2.48 3.53 14.00
C TRP A 42 -3.68 3.46 13.07
N SER A 43 -4.71 4.25 13.34
CA SER A 43 -5.99 4.08 12.65
C SER A 43 -6.07 4.79 11.30
N HIS A 44 -5.17 5.73 11.02
CA HIS A 44 -5.00 6.31 9.69
C HIS A 44 -3.87 5.59 8.96
N GLY A 45 -2.65 5.70 9.48
CA GLY A 45 -1.48 4.99 8.96
C GLY A 45 -0.30 5.10 9.93
N ALA A 46 0.57 4.10 9.92
CA ALA A 46 1.74 4.08 10.78
C ALA A 46 2.76 5.16 10.39
N ILE A 47 3.02 5.31 9.10
CA ILE A 47 3.86 6.36 8.54
C ILE A 47 3.05 7.13 7.48
N PHE A 48 2.99 8.45 7.60
CA PHE A 48 2.43 9.34 6.58
C PHE A 48 3.49 10.30 6.07
N LEU A 49 3.95 10.04 4.84
CA LEU A 49 4.83 10.92 4.10
C LEU A 49 3.99 11.96 3.37
N ARG A 50 4.24 13.24 3.67
CA ARG A 50 3.49 14.37 3.14
C ARG A 50 4.28 15.09 2.05
N ALA A 51 3.62 16.05 1.42
CA ALA A 51 4.15 16.78 0.28
C ALA A 51 5.59 17.28 0.54
N ASN A 52 6.47 17.08 -0.44
CA ASN A 52 7.90 17.42 -0.44
C ASN A 52 8.81 16.49 0.40
N SER A 53 8.26 15.48 1.07
CA SER A 53 9.07 14.45 1.71
C SER A 53 9.57 13.46 0.66
N THR A 54 10.84 13.61 0.24
CA THR A 54 11.50 12.76 -0.77
C THR A 54 12.69 12.00 -0.18
N ASP A 55 13.23 11.03 -0.90
CA ASP A 55 14.38 10.21 -0.48
C ASP A 55 14.19 9.53 0.88
N ASN A 56 12.94 9.16 1.22
CA ASN A 56 12.67 8.48 2.49
C ASN A 56 13.01 7.00 2.39
N HIS A 57 13.50 6.42 3.49
CA HIS A 57 13.90 5.02 3.58
C HIS A 57 13.22 4.35 4.77
N ILE A 58 12.35 3.38 4.47
CA ILE A 58 11.54 2.67 5.46
C ILE A 58 11.91 1.20 5.36
N HIS A 59 12.66 0.69 6.33
CA HIS A 59 13.22 -0.67 6.23
C HIS A 59 13.35 -1.46 7.53
N HIS A 60 13.37 -2.79 7.41
CA HIS A 60 13.44 -3.74 8.53
C HIS A 60 12.41 -3.54 9.64
N ASN A 61 11.26 -2.95 9.33
CA ASN A 61 10.21 -2.72 10.33
C ASN A 61 9.19 -3.85 10.35
N TYR A 62 8.44 -3.94 11.44
CA TYR A 62 7.23 -4.75 11.53
C TYR A 62 5.99 -3.85 11.66
N PHE A 63 5.14 -3.85 10.64
CA PHE A 63 3.88 -3.12 10.62
C PHE A 63 2.72 -4.09 10.84
N HIS A 64 1.91 -3.85 11.87
CA HIS A 64 0.74 -4.70 12.14
C HIS A 64 -0.40 -3.96 12.83
N HIS A 65 -1.61 -4.51 12.74
CA HIS A 65 -2.79 -4.04 13.49
C HIS A 65 -3.12 -2.55 13.29
N ASN A 66 -2.89 -2.04 12.08
CA ASN A 66 -3.22 -0.67 11.67
C ASN A 66 -4.60 -0.58 11.00
N GLN A 67 -5.32 -1.70 10.83
CA GLN A 67 -6.61 -1.75 10.14
C GLN A 67 -7.69 -0.80 10.68
N ARG A 68 -8.34 -0.11 9.74
CA ARG A 68 -9.54 0.70 9.95
C ARG A 68 -10.44 0.54 8.72
N HIS A 69 -11.76 0.40 8.87
CA HIS A 69 -12.65 0.35 7.69
C HIS A 69 -12.49 1.64 6.87
N GLY A 70 -12.00 1.57 5.63
CA GLY A 70 -11.74 2.73 4.77
C GLY A 70 -10.39 3.45 4.95
N LEU A 71 -9.59 3.08 5.96
CA LEU A 71 -8.26 3.67 6.27
C LEU A 71 -7.32 2.57 6.79
N GLY A 72 -6.22 2.91 7.45
CA GLY A 72 -5.41 1.94 8.20
C GLY A 72 -4.24 1.39 7.42
N TYR A 73 -3.29 2.29 7.18
CA TYR A 73 -2.15 2.06 6.30
C TYR A 73 -0.89 1.65 7.07
N GLY A 74 -0.01 0.86 6.47
CA GLY A 74 1.37 0.74 6.94
C GLY A 74 2.12 2.03 6.63
N VAL A 75 2.47 2.20 5.36
CA VAL A 75 3.07 3.43 4.83
C VAL A 75 2.09 4.08 3.85
N VAL A 76 1.83 5.38 4.01
CA VAL A 76 1.02 6.17 3.07
C VAL A 76 1.74 7.42 2.62
N MET A 77 1.57 7.77 1.35
CA MET A 77 2.28 8.86 0.68
C MET A 77 1.34 9.83 -0.02
N ASP A 78 1.59 11.13 0.15
CA ASP A 78 0.86 12.23 -0.49
C ASP A 78 1.85 13.23 -1.08
N ARG A 79 2.06 13.18 -2.41
CA ARG A 79 3.05 14.00 -3.13
C ARG A 79 4.47 13.87 -2.55
N SER A 80 4.85 12.62 -2.28
CA SER A 80 6.08 12.22 -1.59
C SER A 80 6.68 10.96 -2.21
N GLU A 81 7.95 10.69 -1.90
CA GLU A 81 8.68 9.52 -2.42
C GLU A 81 9.32 8.68 -1.31
N ALA A 82 9.32 7.35 -1.47
CA ALA A 82 9.98 6.44 -0.55
C ALA A 82 10.53 5.15 -1.19
N LEU A 83 11.67 4.70 -0.66
CA LEU A 83 12.11 3.31 -0.74
C LEU A 83 11.59 2.57 0.51
N ILE A 84 10.80 1.53 0.27
CA ILE A 84 10.16 0.71 1.30
C ILE A 84 10.69 -0.71 1.14
N GLU A 85 11.65 -1.13 1.97
CA GLU A 85 12.31 -2.42 1.78
C GLU A 85 12.51 -3.29 3.02
N ALA A 86 12.51 -4.61 2.83
CA ALA A 86 12.80 -5.58 3.88
C ALA A 86 11.88 -5.46 5.12
N ASN A 87 10.65 -4.95 4.96
CA ASN A 87 9.69 -4.86 6.05
C ASN A 87 8.79 -6.11 6.11
N LEU A 88 8.34 -6.42 7.33
CA LEU A 88 7.26 -7.37 7.59
C LEU A 88 5.95 -6.61 7.75
N PHE A 89 4.92 -7.04 7.01
CA PHE A 89 3.63 -6.38 6.96
C PHE A 89 2.52 -7.37 7.30
N ASP A 90 1.64 -7.03 8.22
CA ASP A 90 0.44 -7.80 8.52
C ASP A 90 -0.71 -6.87 8.96
N TRP A 91 -1.94 -7.37 9.02
CA TRP A 91 -3.07 -6.66 9.67
C TRP A 91 -3.17 -5.15 9.34
N CYS A 92 -2.93 -4.76 8.09
CA CYS A 92 -3.21 -3.43 7.55
C CYS A 92 -4.37 -3.52 6.52
N ARG A 93 -4.97 -2.37 6.17
CA ARG A 93 -5.92 -2.31 5.05
C ARG A 93 -5.17 -2.21 3.74
N HIS A 94 -4.24 -1.26 3.66
CA HIS A 94 -3.17 -1.23 2.66
C HIS A 94 -1.85 -1.21 3.41
N HIS A 95 -0.94 -2.12 3.10
CA HIS A 95 0.40 -2.15 3.67
C HIS A 95 1.24 -0.97 3.13
N VAL A 96 1.10 -0.68 1.84
CA VAL A 96 1.65 0.51 1.18
C VAL A 96 0.53 1.17 0.38
N ALA A 97 0.38 2.49 0.49
CA ALA A 97 -0.60 3.25 -0.29
C ALA A 97 -0.03 4.59 -0.76
N GLY A 98 -0.42 5.03 -1.94
CA GLY A 98 -0.24 6.40 -2.39
C GLY A 98 -1.58 7.06 -2.66
N THR A 99 -1.67 8.37 -2.44
CA THR A 99 -2.89 9.16 -2.75
C THR A 99 -3.18 9.29 -4.24
N GLY A 100 -2.23 8.94 -5.12
CA GLY A 100 -2.40 9.05 -6.56
C GLY A 100 -2.21 10.47 -7.10
N SER A 101 -1.93 11.47 -6.25
CA SER A 101 -1.56 12.80 -6.73
C SER A 101 -0.23 12.76 -7.50
N PRO A 102 -0.07 13.59 -8.55
CA PRO A 102 1.23 13.80 -9.20
C PRO A 102 2.34 14.06 -8.19
N GLY A 103 3.52 13.49 -8.42
CA GLY A 103 4.67 13.51 -7.51
C GLY A 103 4.60 12.48 -6.37
N THR A 104 3.63 11.56 -6.38
CA THR A 104 3.58 10.43 -5.43
C THR A 104 4.23 9.20 -6.06
N SER A 105 5.32 8.70 -5.47
CA SER A 105 6.14 7.61 -6.05
C SER A 105 6.71 6.68 -4.99
N TYR A 106 6.74 5.36 -5.23
CA TYR A 106 7.46 4.44 -4.33
C TYR A 106 8.19 3.33 -5.08
N GLU A 107 9.27 2.87 -4.46
CA GLU A 107 9.85 1.56 -4.70
C GLU A 107 9.60 0.68 -3.48
N ALA A 108 8.87 -0.42 -3.67
CA ALA A 108 8.64 -1.42 -2.65
C ALA A 108 9.38 -2.71 -3.02
N ARG A 109 10.36 -3.14 -2.21
CA ARG A 109 11.14 -4.34 -2.49
C ARG A 109 11.51 -5.18 -1.28
N TYR A 110 11.68 -6.50 -1.48
CA TYR A 110 12.11 -7.41 -0.41
C TYR A 110 11.18 -7.45 0.82
N ASN A 111 9.96 -6.93 0.73
CA ASN A 111 9.00 -6.97 1.83
C ASN A 111 8.27 -8.32 1.86
N LEU A 112 7.86 -8.73 3.06
CA LEU A 112 6.99 -9.87 3.29
C LEU A 112 5.62 -9.39 3.77
N VAL A 113 4.58 -9.64 2.99
CA VAL A 113 3.19 -9.36 3.34
C VAL A 113 2.51 -10.64 3.81
N LEU A 114 2.15 -10.70 5.08
CA LEU A 114 1.44 -11.80 5.74
C LEU A 114 -0.05 -11.80 5.39
N GLU A 115 -0.77 -12.80 5.90
CA GLU A 115 -2.06 -13.26 5.38
C GLU A 115 -3.24 -12.33 5.73
N ASN A 116 -3.13 -11.50 6.77
CA ASN A 116 -4.32 -10.91 7.41
C ASN A 116 -4.71 -9.51 6.89
N ALA A 117 -4.50 -9.25 5.60
CA ALA A 117 -4.98 -8.03 4.95
C ALA A 117 -6.51 -8.03 4.85
N ASN A 118 -7.17 -6.87 5.03
CA ASN A 118 -8.64 -6.76 4.86
C ASN A 118 -9.08 -5.95 3.63
N SER A 119 -8.10 -5.57 2.79
CA SER A 119 -8.24 -4.99 1.46
C SER A 119 -6.90 -5.22 0.73
N HIS A 120 -6.80 -4.82 -0.53
CA HIS A 120 -5.57 -4.99 -1.30
C HIS A 120 -4.31 -4.43 -0.64
N SER A 121 -3.18 -5.13 -0.80
CA SER A 121 -1.98 -4.91 0.01
C SER A 121 -1.20 -3.66 -0.38
N PHE A 122 -0.76 -3.56 -1.63
CA PHE A 122 -0.09 -2.38 -2.16
C PHE A 122 -1.05 -1.64 -3.09
N ASP A 123 -1.17 -0.34 -2.86
CA ASP A 123 -2.12 0.52 -3.55
C ASP A 123 -1.43 1.73 -4.17
N MET A 124 -2.00 2.19 -5.28
CA MET A 124 -1.90 3.58 -5.69
C MET A 124 -3.30 4.03 -6.11
N HIS A 125 -3.89 4.93 -5.33
CA HIS A 125 -5.13 5.61 -5.69
C HIS A 125 -4.99 6.33 -7.05
N GLY A 126 -6.10 6.69 -7.67
CA GLY A 126 -6.07 7.51 -8.87
C GLY A 126 -7.07 8.64 -8.89
N GLY A 127 -7.20 9.30 -10.04
CA GLY A 127 -7.98 10.53 -10.16
C GLY A 127 -9.45 10.42 -9.75
N ARG A 128 -10.06 9.26 -10.01
CA ARG A 128 -11.40 8.93 -9.54
C ARG A 128 -11.53 8.90 -8.01
N ASP A 129 -10.50 8.49 -7.29
CA ASP A 129 -10.52 8.39 -5.82
C ASP A 129 -10.46 9.76 -5.14
N ARG A 130 -9.83 10.73 -5.80
CA ARG A 130 -9.73 12.10 -5.30
C ARG A 130 -10.67 13.08 -6.02
N ASP A 131 -11.56 12.57 -6.88
CA ASP A 131 -12.61 13.32 -7.59
C ASP A 131 -12.09 14.60 -8.28
N ASP A 132 -10.95 14.52 -8.97
CA ASP A 132 -10.31 15.69 -9.60
C ASP A 132 -10.43 15.73 -11.14
N GLY A 133 -11.20 14.81 -11.72
CA GLY A 133 -11.43 14.73 -13.16
C GLY A 133 -10.26 14.18 -13.98
N THR A 134 -9.21 13.65 -13.34
CA THR A 134 -8.09 13.00 -14.02
C THR A 134 -8.18 11.47 -13.93
N ASP A 135 -7.31 10.78 -14.67
CA ASP A 135 -7.03 9.35 -14.50
C ASP A 135 -5.68 9.10 -13.82
N VAL A 136 -5.02 10.13 -13.30
CA VAL A 136 -3.63 10.05 -12.80
C VAL A 136 -3.55 9.21 -11.53
N ALA A 137 -2.61 8.27 -11.47
CA ALA A 137 -2.31 7.43 -10.30
C ALA A 137 -0.83 7.49 -9.91
N GLY A 138 -0.39 8.64 -9.40
CA GLY A 138 1.00 8.88 -9.02
C GLY A 138 1.94 8.98 -10.23
N THR A 139 3.25 8.98 -9.97
CA THR A 139 4.25 9.25 -11.02
C THR A 139 5.05 7.99 -11.38
N VAL A 140 5.87 7.49 -10.44
CA VAL A 140 6.72 6.31 -10.62
C VAL A 140 6.44 5.29 -9.53
N ILE A 141 6.14 4.05 -9.93
CA ILE A 141 5.87 2.95 -8.99
C ILE A 141 6.74 1.75 -9.38
N ARG A 142 7.44 1.17 -8.42
CA ARG A 142 8.19 -0.07 -8.58
C ARG A 142 7.82 -1.02 -7.47
N ILE A 143 7.40 -2.23 -7.84
CA ILE A 143 7.04 -3.28 -6.88
C ILE A 143 7.78 -4.53 -7.31
N HIS A 144 8.82 -4.91 -6.58
CA HIS A 144 9.61 -6.07 -6.97
C HIS A 144 10.27 -6.84 -5.85
N HIS A 145 10.49 -8.13 -6.06
CA HIS A 145 11.13 -8.99 -5.07
C HIS A 145 10.40 -9.04 -3.71
N ASN A 146 9.10 -8.74 -3.68
CA ASN A 146 8.27 -8.91 -2.49
C ASN A 146 7.59 -10.29 -2.50
N THR A 147 7.19 -10.76 -1.32
CA THR A 147 6.39 -11.97 -1.15
C THR A 147 5.03 -11.60 -0.56
N PHE A 148 3.94 -12.08 -1.17
CA PHE A 148 2.57 -11.81 -0.74
C PHE A 148 1.83 -13.10 -0.38
N LEU A 149 1.45 -13.23 0.89
CA LEU A 149 0.73 -14.39 1.44
C LEU A 149 -0.79 -14.16 1.56
N ALA A 150 -1.25 -12.89 1.54
CA ALA A 150 -2.68 -12.55 1.64
C ALA A 150 -3.45 -12.89 0.34
N VAL A 151 -4.02 -14.09 0.27
CA VAL A 151 -4.74 -14.61 -0.91
C VAL A 151 -6.19 -14.15 -1.03
N ASP A 152 -6.81 -13.74 0.08
CA ASP A 152 -8.23 -13.33 0.13
C ASP A 152 -8.47 -11.90 -0.42
N VAL A 153 -7.40 -11.18 -0.74
CA VAL A 153 -7.40 -9.82 -1.29
C VAL A 153 -6.43 -9.73 -2.46
N GLU A 154 -6.53 -8.68 -3.29
CA GLU A 154 -5.50 -8.42 -4.29
C GLU A 154 -4.16 -8.03 -3.65
N ALA A 155 -3.05 -8.45 -4.23
CA ALA A 155 -1.73 -8.04 -3.75
C ALA A 155 -1.41 -6.60 -4.16
N VAL A 156 -1.70 -6.24 -5.40
CA VAL A 156 -1.41 -4.91 -5.95
C VAL A 156 -2.62 -4.38 -6.71
N VAL A 157 -3.03 -3.14 -6.41
CA VAL A 157 -4.05 -2.43 -7.18
C VAL A 157 -3.55 -1.04 -7.55
N ILE A 158 -3.49 -0.75 -8.84
CA ILE A 158 -3.20 0.59 -9.39
C ILE A 158 -4.51 1.18 -9.92
N ARG A 159 -4.95 2.30 -9.38
CA ARG A 159 -6.33 2.81 -9.55
C ARG A 159 -6.41 3.96 -10.56
N GLY A 160 -5.59 3.90 -11.60
CA GLY A 160 -5.52 4.86 -12.68
C GLY A 160 -4.28 4.62 -13.54
N VAL A 161 -3.80 5.66 -14.22
CA VAL A 161 -2.60 5.65 -15.07
C VAL A 161 -1.46 6.40 -14.36
N PRO A 162 -0.36 5.73 -13.99
CA PRO A 162 0.85 6.40 -13.52
C PRO A 162 1.36 7.38 -14.58
N GLU A 163 1.85 8.55 -14.19
CA GLU A 163 2.32 9.57 -15.16
C GLU A 163 3.48 9.04 -16.01
N GLU A 164 4.41 8.31 -15.39
CA GLU A 164 5.55 7.72 -16.08
C GLU A 164 5.39 6.21 -16.27
N TYR A 165 5.49 5.44 -15.18
CA TYR A 165 5.32 3.99 -15.22
C TYR A 165 5.08 3.37 -13.85
N CYS A 166 4.53 2.16 -13.89
CA CYS A 166 4.48 1.21 -12.81
C CYS A 166 5.03 -0.13 -13.29
N ASP A 167 6.13 -0.58 -12.68
CA ASP A 167 6.73 -1.88 -12.96
C ASP A 167 6.54 -2.82 -11.77
N ILE A 168 5.90 -3.97 -12.02
CA ILE A 168 5.60 -4.99 -11.02
C ILE A 168 6.30 -6.29 -11.44
N TYR A 169 7.44 -6.63 -10.85
CA TYR A 169 8.25 -7.74 -11.36
C TYR A 169 9.02 -8.52 -10.29
N ASN A 170 9.39 -9.76 -10.58
CA ASN A 170 10.13 -10.63 -9.64
C ASN A 170 9.49 -10.76 -8.25
N ASN A 171 8.18 -10.50 -8.11
CA ASN A 171 7.45 -10.77 -6.88
C ASN A 171 7.00 -12.22 -6.86
N TRP A 172 6.76 -12.71 -5.65
CA TRP A 172 6.09 -13.98 -5.44
C TRP A 172 4.71 -13.72 -4.81
N PHE A 173 3.68 -14.05 -5.57
CA PHE A 173 2.30 -14.02 -5.13
C PHE A 173 1.86 -15.47 -4.87
N ILE A 174 1.30 -15.74 -3.70
CA ILE A 174 0.70 -17.06 -3.42
C ILE A 174 -0.62 -17.27 -4.18
N HIS A 175 -1.22 -16.18 -4.68
CA HIS A 175 -2.39 -16.24 -5.55
C HIS A 175 -2.18 -17.21 -6.72
N SER A 176 -3.16 -18.09 -6.93
CA SER A 176 -3.15 -19.06 -8.03
C SER A 176 -3.49 -18.46 -9.39
N VAL A 177 -4.03 -17.24 -9.43
CA VAL A 177 -4.46 -16.55 -10.65
C VAL A 177 -3.84 -15.15 -10.72
N PRO A 178 -3.02 -14.84 -11.74
CA PRO A 178 -2.35 -13.54 -11.86
C PRO A 178 -3.28 -12.33 -11.84
N GLY A 179 -4.42 -12.40 -12.54
CA GLY A 179 -5.39 -11.31 -12.60
C GLY A 179 -6.17 -11.07 -11.30
N VAL A 180 -6.05 -11.99 -10.33
CA VAL A 180 -6.55 -11.78 -8.95
C VAL A 180 -5.48 -11.08 -8.10
N ALA A 181 -4.19 -11.39 -8.30
CA ALA A 181 -3.11 -10.77 -7.54
C ALA A 181 -2.88 -9.30 -7.92
N VAL A 182 -2.84 -8.99 -9.22
CA VAL A 182 -2.48 -7.67 -9.73
C VAL A 182 -3.62 -7.12 -10.59
N LYS A 183 -4.08 -5.91 -10.24
CA LYS A 183 -5.13 -5.21 -11.01
C LYS A 183 -4.72 -3.77 -11.32
N GLN A 184 -5.13 -3.33 -12.50
CA GLN A 184 -5.23 -1.91 -12.84
C GLN A 184 -6.71 -1.59 -13.08
N VAL A 185 -7.24 -0.58 -12.37
CA VAL A 185 -8.66 -0.22 -12.39
C VAL A 185 -8.86 1.26 -12.69
N TYR A 186 -10.09 1.63 -13.04
CA TYR A 186 -10.55 2.97 -13.43
C TYR A 186 -10.00 3.49 -14.77
N ALA A 187 -8.70 3.36 -15.03
CA ALA A 187 -8.08 3.65 -16.33
C ALA A 187 -6.88 2.71 -16.57
N LYS A 188 -6.44 2.56 -17.82
CA LYS A 188 -5.38 1.63 -18.20
C LYS A 188 -4.26 2.33 -18.98
N GLY A 189 -3.02 1.99 -18.67
CA GLY A 189 -1.83 2.60 -19.26
C GLY A 189 -0.65 2.59 -18.29
N ASN A 190 0.57 2.64 -18.81
CA ASN A 190 1.81 2.79 -18.05
C ASN A 190 2.04 1.73 -16.93
N VAL A 191 1.33 0.60 -16.92
CA VAL A 191 1.56 -0.51 -15.99
C VAL A 191 2.11 -1.70 -16.75
N ARG A 192 3.23 -2.25 -16.27
CA ARG A 192 3.84 -3.49 -16.78
C ARG A 192 4.05 -4.44 -15.61
N HIS A 193 3.70 -5.71 -15.80
CA HIS A 193 4.00 -6.75 -14.83
C HIS A 193 4.58 -7.98 -15.52
N TYR A 194 5.73 -8.45 -15.06
CA TYR A 194 6.53 -9.48 -15.74
C TYR A 194 7.41 -10.25 -14.74
N SER A 195 7.83 -11.46 -15.10
CA SER A 195 8.72 -12.28 -14.26
C SER A 195 8.25 -12.51 -12.81
N ASN A 196 6.94 -12.42 -12.55
CA ASN A 196 6.36 -12.72 -11.25
C ASN A 196 6.01 -14.21 -11.14
N GLN A 197 6.12 -14.76 -9.94
CA GLN A 197 5.70 -16.11 -9.62
C GLN A 197 4.30 -16.08 -8.99
N TYR A 198 3.43 -16.99 -9.42
CA TYR A 198 2.05 -17.13 -8.94
C TYR A 198 1.83 -18.58 -8.52
N THR A 199 2.26 -18.91 -7.31
CA THR A 199 2.23 -20.29 -6.81
C THR A 199 2.16 -20.33 -5.29
N ASN A 200 1.40 -21.29 -4.78
CA ASN A 200 1.37 -21.61 -3.35
C ASN A 200 2.52 -22.53 -2.93
N ASP A 201 3.18 -23.17 -3.89
CA ASP A 201 4.32 -24.02 -3.61
C ASP A 201 5.51 -23.15 -3.23
N ARG A 202 6.10 -23.41 -2.06
CA ARG A 202 7.35 -22.76 -1.69
C ARG A 202 8.41 -23.14 -2.71
N VAL A 203 8.84 -22.18 -3.53
CA VAL A 203 10.07 -22.36 -4.32
C VAL A 203 11.23 -22.25 -3.34
N VAL A 204 11.62 -23.39 -2.79
CA VAL A 204 12.90 -23.53 -2.09
C VAL A 204 13.95 -23.34 -3.19
N LYS A 205 14.76 -22.28 -3.11
CA LYS A 205 15.98 -22.23 -3.90
C LYS A 205 16.85 -23.39 -3.43
N ASP A 206 17.22 -24.27 -4.35
CA ASP A 206 18.40 -25.12 -4.18
C ASP A 206 19.66 -24.27 -3.96
#